data_AF-A0A7C8LXJ8-F1
#
_entry.id   AF-A0A7C8LXJ8-F1
#
_cell.length_a   1.000
_cell.length_b   1.000
_cell.length_c   1.000
_cell.angle_alpha   90.00
_cell.angle_beta   90.00
_cell.angle_gamma   90.00
#
_symmetry.space_group_name_H-M   'P 1'
#
loop_
_entity.id
_entity.type
_entity.pdbx_description
1 polymer ?
#
loop_
_entity_poly.entity_id
_entity_poly.type
_entity_poly.pdbx_seq_one_letter_code
_entity_poly.pdbx_strand_id
1 'polypeptide(L)'
;MTPEFVIGYARKAIELTLMISLPMLLVGLIVGLIVSIIQAATQVQEQTLTFVPKIIAIFVSLLIAFPWIMEKMTSFTREVFMNIPNYIR
;
A
#
# COMPACT_ATOMS: atom_id res chain seq x y z
N MET A 1 -30.05 1.30 -5.61
CA MET A 1 -28.65 1.77 -5.54
C MET A 1 -28.57 3.22 -5.98
N THR A 2 -28.34 4.15 -5.05
CA THR A 2 -28.18 5.57 -5.40
C THR A 2 -26.72 5.89 -5.75
N PRO A 3 -26.43 6.95 -6.53
CA PRO A 3 -25.05 7.35 -6.82
C PRO A 3 -24.21 7.62 -5.58
N GLU A 4 -24.80 8.19 -4.52
CA GLU A 4 -24.14 8.51 -3.26
C GLU A 4 -23.65 7.25 -2.54
N PHE A 5 -24.45 6.18 -2.61
CA PHE A 5 -24.08 4.88 -2.05
C PHE A 5 -22.84 4.30 -2.75
N VAL A 6 -22.79 4.37 -4.09
CA VAL A 6 -21.64 3.90 -4.88
C VAL A 6 -20.38 4.71 -4.56
N ILE A 7 -20.50 6.03 -4.47
CA ILE A 7 -19.40 6.92 -4.10
C ILE A 7 -18.88 6.61 -2.69
N GLY A 8 -19.78 6.33 -1.73
CA GLY A 8 -19.40 5.94 -0.38
C GLY A 8 -18.58 4.64 -0.34
N TYR A 9 -18.96 3.64 -1.15
CA TYR A 9 -18.20 2.40 -1.27
C TYR A 9 -16.85 2.59 -1.97
N ALA A 10 -16.82 3.37 -3.05
CA ALA A 10 -15.59 3.71 -3.73
C ALA A 10 -14.59 4.41 -2.80
N ARG A 11 -15.07 5.33 -1.96
CA ARG A 11 -14.27 5.99 -0.93
C ARG A 11 -13.67 4.98 0.06
N LYS A 12 -14.47 4.07 0.62
CA LYS A 12 -13.97 3.02 1.53
C LYS A 12 -12.89 2.14 0.87
N ALA A 13 -13.08 1.79 -0.40
CA ALA A 13 -12.10 0.99 -1.15
C ALA A 13 -10.79 1.76 -1.35
N ILE A 14 -10.85 3.05 -1.67
CA ILE A 14 -9.67 3.91 -1.80
C ILE A 14 -8.96 4.06 -0.44
N GLU A 15 -9.69 4.34 0.63
CA GLU A 15 -9.13 4.45 1.99
C GLU A 15 -8.42 3.16 2.40
N LEU A 16 -9.02 2.00 2.14
CA LEU A 16 -8.38 0.71 2.38
C LEU A 16 -7.09 0.55 1.56
N THR A 17 -7.13 0.88 0.27
CA THR A 17 -5.98 0.76 -0.64
C THR A 17 -4.83 1.65 -0.17
N LEU A 18 -5.12 2.90 0.20
CA LEU A 18 -4.14 3.82 0.75
C LEU A 18 -3.55 3.26 2.05
N MET A 19 -4.39 2.78 2.97
CA MET A 19 -3.96 2.23 4.24
C MET A 19 -3.03 1.02 4.07
N ILE A 20 -3.38 0.07 3.20
CA ILE A 20 -2.53 -1.13 2.99
C ILE A 20 -1.23 -0.81 2.25
N SER A 21 -1.22 0.22 1.39
CA SER A 21 -0.03 0.63 0.65
C SER A 21 0.98 1.44 1.49
N LEU A 22 0.51 2.08 2.56
CA LEU A 22 1.26 3.04 3.36
C LEU A 22 2.59 2.49 3.94
N PRO A 23 2.66 1.27 4.50
CA PRO A 23 3.91 0.72 5.02
C PRO A 23 4.99 0.61 3.94
N MET A 24 4.65 0.07 2.77
CA MET A 24 5.59 -0.10 1.66
C MET A 24 6.05 1.24 1.09
N LEU A 25 5.13 2.21 0.98
CA LEU A 25 5.46 3.56 0.50
C LEU A 25 6.40 4.29 1.45
N LEU A 26 6.15 4.24 2.77
CA LEU A 26 7.02 4.86 3.77
C LEU A 26 8.41 4.24 3.77
N VAL A 27 8.50 2.90 3.73
CA VAL A 27 9.80 2.22 3.69
C VAL A 27 10.54 2.56 2.38
N GLY A 28 9.86 2.52 1.24
CA GLY A 28 10.45 2.89 -0.05
C GLY A 28 10.95 4.34 -0.09
N LEU A 29 10.23 5.27 0.55
CA LEU A 29 10.62 6.67 0.68
C LEU A 29 11.86 6.83 1.54
N ILE A 30 11.87 6.24 2.75
CA ILE A 30 12.99 6.34 3.70
C ILE A 30 14.25 5.74 3.09
N VAL A 31 14.18 4.52 2.56
CA VAL A 31 15.35 3.86 1.94
C VAL A 31 15.80 4.61 0.70
N GLY A 32 14.86 5.08 -0.13
CA GLY A 32 15.18 5.90 -1.30
C GLY A 32 15.94 7.17 -0.92
N LEU A 33 15.48 7.88 0.12
CA LEU A 33 16.12 9.09 0.59
C LEU A 33 17.53 8.82 1.13
N ILE A 34 17.69 7.79 1.97
CA ILE A 34 18.99 7.41 2.54
C ILE A 34 20.00 7.10 1.43
N VAL A 35 19.59 6.30 0.43
CA VAL A 35 20.48 5.94 -0.68
C VAL A 35 20.80 7.16 -1.54
N SER A 36 19.83 8.03 -1.83
CA SER A 36 20.09 9.27 -2.59
C SER A 36 21.10 10.19 -1.88
N ILE A 37 21.05 10.27 -0.56
CA ILE A 37 22.03 11.06 0.22
C ILE A 37 23.43 10.45 0.11
N ILE A 38 23.55 9.12 0.22
CA ILE A 38 24.85 8.42 0.09
C ILE A 38 25.41 8.59 -1.32
N GLN A 39 24.56 8.48 -2.34
CA GLN A 39 24.96 8.69 -3.74
C GLN A 39 25.45 10.12 -3.99
N ALA A 40 24.76 11.11 -3.42
CA ALA A 40 25.19 12.51 -3.50
C ALA A 40 26.52 12.74 -2.77
N ALA A 41 26.69 12.18 -1.56
CA ALA A 41 27.89 12.36 -0.75
C ALA A 41 29.14 11.67 -1.36
N THR A 42 28.96 10.52 -2.02
CA THR A 42 30.06 9.74 -2.63
C THR A 42 30.28 10.07 -4.10
N GLN A 43 29.44 10.92 -4.71
CA GLN A 43 29.44 11.23 -6.14
C GLN A 43 29.23 10.01 -7.05
N VAL A 44 28.75 8.87 -6.52
CA VAL A 44 28.45 7.66 -7.29
C VAL A 44 27.00 7.71 -7.74
N GLN A 45 26.77 7.95 -9.04
CA GLN A 45 25.44 8.06 -9.64
C GLN A 45 25.07 6.79 -10.45
N GLU A 46 25.32 5.63 -9.86
CA GLU A 46 24.94 4.34 -10.46
C GLU A 46 23.46 4.06 -10.20
N GLN A 47 22.65 4.00 -11.26
CA GLN A 47 21.19 3.81 -11.15
C GLN A 47 20.79 2.51 -10.43
N THR A 48 21.62 1.46 -10.55
CA THR A 48 21.39 0.15 -9.91
C THR A 48 21.51 0.21 -8.39
N LEU A 49 22.40 1.05 -7.85
CA LEU A 49 22.60 1.20 -6.41
C LEU A 49 21.38 1.82 -5.71
N THR A 50 20.60 2.64 -6.39
CA THR A 50 19.34 3.19 -5.85
C THR A 50 18.22 2.16 -5.83
N PHE A 51 18.23 1.24 -6.80
CA PHE A 51 17.10 0.37 -7.09
C PHE A 51 17.10 -0.89 -6.21
N VAL A 52 18.23 -1.57 -6.11
CA VAL A 52 18.32 -2.88 -5.41
C VAL A 52 18.00 -2.79 -3.92
N PRO A 53 18.63 -1.88 -3.13
CA PRO A 53 18.33 -1.77 -1.70
C PRO A 53 16.88 -1.39 -1.43
N LYS A 54 16.30 -0.54 -2.30
CA LYS A 54 14.91 -0.09 -2.21
C LYS A 54 13.92 -1.25 -2.40
N ILE A 55 14.11 -2.08 -3.42
CA ILE A 55 13.25 -3.26 -3.65
C ILE A 55 13.30 -4.21 -2.48
N ILE A 56 14.50 -4.52 -1.97
CA ILE A 56 14.66 -5.44 -0.84
C ILE A 56 13.90 -4.89 0.38
N ALA A 57 14.03 -3.60 0.68
CA ALA A 57 13.33 -2.97 1.79
C ALA A 57 11.80 -3.01 1.62
N ILE A 58 11.28 -2.71 0.43
CA ILE A 58 9.84 -2.80 0.13
C ILE A 58 9.34 -4.24 0.28
N PHE A 59 10.10 -5.21 -0.20
CA PHE A 59 9.73 -6.63 -0.12
C PHE A 59 9.70 -7.13 1.32
N VAL A 60 10.70 -6.75 2.13
CA VAL A 60 10.71 -7.06 3.57
C VAL A 60 9.52 -6.39 4.27
N SER A 61 9.23 -5.12 3.96
CA SER A 61 8.05 -4.44 4.49
C SER A 61 6.75 -5.15 4.11
N LEU A 62 6.65 -5.64 2.88
CA LEU A 62 5.49 -6.41 2.43
C LEU A 62 5.35 -7.70 3.25
N LEU A 63 6.42 -8.47 3.42
CA LEU A 63 6.38 -9.73 4.18
C LEU A 63 5.93 -9.51 5.63
N ILE A 64 6.42 -8.44 6.27
CA ILE A 64 6.03 -8.10 7.64
C ILE A 64 4.57 -7.63 7.70
N ALA A 65 4.14 -6.79 6.76
CA ALA A 65 2.78 -6.26 6.72
C ALA A 65 1.76 -7.27 6.16
N PHE A 66 2.20 -8.36 5.54
CA PHE A 66 1.36 -9.29 4.79
C PHE A 66 0.17 -9.85 5.61
N PRO A 67 0.34 -10.36 6.84
CA PRO A 67 -0.78 -10.87 7.62
C PRO A 67 -1.86 -9.81 7.89
N TRP A 68 -1.43 -8.58 8.16
CA TRP A 68 -2.33 -7.45 8.41
C TRP A 68 -3.06 -7.01 7.13
N ILE A 69 -2.38 -6.98 5.99
CA ILE A 69 -3.01 -6.72 4.69
C ILE A 69 -4.11 -7.76 4.42
N MET A 70 -3.82 -9.03 4.66
CA MET A 70 -4.77 -10.13 4.48
C MET A 70 -5.99 -10.00 5.40
N GLU A 71 -5.80 -9.63 6.67
CA GLU A 71 -6.90 -9.37 7.60
C GLU A 71 -7.82 -8.25 7.09
N LYS A 72 -7.24 -7.14 6.63
CA LYS A 72 -8.02 -5.99 6.14
C LYS A 72 -8.74 -6.30 4.84
N MET A 73 -8.08 -6.98 3.90
CA MET A 73 -8.70 -7.39 2.64
C MET A 73 -9.86 -8.35 2.89
N THR A 74 -9.65 -9.41 3.67
CA THR A 74 -10.71 -10.40 3.97
C THR A 74 -11.88 -9.78 4.74
N SER A 75 -11.61 -8.88 5.68
CA SER A 75 -12.65 -8.14 6.42
C SER A 75 -13.49 -7.27 5.50
N PHE A 76 -12.84 -6.47 4.64
CA PHE A 76 -13.53 -5.64 3.66
C PHE A 76 -14.36 -6.48 2.68
N THR A 77 -13.77 -7.55 2.14
CA THR A 77 -14.48 -8.50 1.27
C THR A 77 -15.71 -9.06 1.99
N ARG A 78 -15.57 -9.55 3.23
CA ARG A 78 -16.70 -10.05 4.00
C ARG A 78 -17.79 -9.00 4.21
N GLU A 79 -17.43 -7.76 4.54
CA GLU A 79 -18.38 -6.65 4.69
C GLU A 79 -19.16 -6.43 3.39
N VAL A 80 -18.48 -6.41 2.24
CA VAL A 80 -19.13 -6.27 0.93
C VAL A 80 -20.12 -7.39 0.70
N PHE A 81 -19.71 -8.65 0.85
CA PHE A 81 -20.55 -9.82 0.58
C PHE A 81 -21.76 -9.93 1.51
N MET A 82 -21.59 -9.69 2.81
CA MET A 82 -22.71 -9.79 3.77
C MET A 82 -23.76 -8.70 3.56
N ASN A 83 -23.37 -7.57 2.98
CA ASN A 83 -24.27 -6.45 2.72
C ASN A 83 -24.89 -6.50 1.31
N ILE A 84 -24.49 -7.42 0.42
CA ILE A 84 -25.12 -7.60 -0.91
C ILE A 84 -26.66 -7.70 -0.83
N PRO A 85 -27.27 -8.49 0.08
CA PRO A 85 -28.73 -8.56 0.20
C PRO A 85 -29.38 -7.21 0.54
N ASN A 86 -28.67 -6.34 1.26
CA ASN A 86 -29.12 -5.00 1.60
C ASN A 86 -29.01 -4.01 0.43
N TYR A 87 -28.22 -4.33 -0.62
CA TYR A 87 -28.05 -3.46 -1.79
C TYR A 87 -29.07 -3.73 -2.90
N ILE A 88 -29.68 -4.92 -2.88
CA ILE A 88 -30.65 -5.40 -3.89
C ILE A 88 -32.08 -4.97 -3.53
N ARG A 89 -32.33 -4.64 -2.26
CA ARG A 89 -33.58 -4.01 -1.80
C ARG A 89 -33.53 -2.51 -2.04
#